data_AF-A0A8C5SXX5-F1
#
_entry.id   AF-A0A8C5SXX5-F1
#
_cell.length_a   1.000
_cell.length_b   1.000
_cell.length_c   1.000
_cell.angle_alpha   90.00
_cell.angle_beta   90.00
_cell.angle_gamma   90.00
#
_symmetry.space_group_name_H-M   'P 1'
#
loop_
_entity.id
_entity.type
_entity.pdbx_description
1 polymer ?
#
loop_
_entity_poly.entity_id
_entity_poly.type
_entity_poly.pdbx_seq_one_letter_code
_entity_poly.pdbx_strand_id
1 'polypeptide(L)'
;IQREYCLLLLSKNFHPMLTFIYFYMLHNSKEIPIDPVPHLRRIGILLDYDNGSLAFYDALNSLHLYTFDITFSQPVCPTFTVWNKCLTIITGLPIPDHLDFIEQMP
;
A
#
# COMPACT_ATOMS: atom_id res chain seq x y z
N ILE A 1 -15.09 -18.09 4.07
CA ILE A 1 -14.14 -17.19 4.75
C ILE A 1 -13.41 -16.44 3.63
N GLN A 2 -13.98 -15.31 3.21
CA GLN A 2 -13.46 -14.50 2.13
C GLN A 2 -12.28 -13.72 2.72
N ARG A 3 -11.06 -14.17 2.43
CA ARG A 3 -9.84 -13.49 2.86
C ARG A 3 -9.76 -12.21 2.02
N GLU A 4 -10.07 -11.08 2.62
CA GLU A 4 -9.95 -9.77 1.99
C GLU A 4 -8.46 -9.41 1.89
N TYR A 5 -7.83 -9.83 0.80
CA TYR A 5 -6.47 -9.45 0.49
C TYR A 5 -6.51 -8.11 -0.26
N CYS A 6 -6.15 -7.03 0.42
CA CYS A 6 -5.85 -5.78 -0.26
C CYS A 6 -4.43 -5.89 -0.84
N LEU A 7 -4.35 -6.40 -2.07
CA LEU A 7 -3.10 -6.61 -2.77
C LEU A 7 -2.72 -5.29 -3.47
N LEU A 8 -1.75 -4.56 -2.92
CA LEU A 8 -1.14 -3.44 -3.63
C LEU A 8 -0.13 -4.01 -4.64
N LEU A 9 -0.55 -4.13 -5.91
CA LEU A 9 0.35 -4.49 -7.01
C LEU A 9 1.01 -3.23 -7.55
N LEU A 10 2.26 -3.02 -7.19
CA LEU A 10 3.11 -1.98 -7.79
C LEU A 10 3.70 -2.52 -9.09
N SER A 11 2.93 -2.52 -10.19
CA SER A 11 3.48 -2.87 -11.50
C SER A 11 4.09 -1.63 -12.16
N LYS A 12 5.42 -1.62 -12.28
CA LYS A 12 6.10 -0.66 -13.15
C LYS A 12 6.14 -1.24 -14.57
N ASN A 13 5.16 -0.88 -15.40
CA ASN A 13 5.32 -1.04 -16.85
C ASN A 13 6.17 0.12 -17.36
N PHE A 14 7.43 -0.16 -17.70
CA PHE A 14 8.36 0.84 -18.24
C PHE A 14 8.07 1.02 -19.74
N HIS A 15 7.38 2.10 -20.12
CA HIS A 15 7.30 2.51 -21.52
C HIS A 15 8.46 3.50 -21.80
N PRO A 16 9.41 3.17 -22.70
CA PRO A 16 10.68 3.91 -22.83
C PRO A 16 10.54 5.37 -23.31
N MET A 17 9.35 5.80 -23.72
CA MET A 17 9.09 7.16 -24.21
C MET A 17 8.14 7.99 -23.31
N LEU A 18 7.59 7.40 -22.25
CA LEU A 18 6.57 8.03 -21.39
C LEU A 18 6.83 7.62 -19.94
N THR A 19 7.28 8.55 -19.09
CA THR A 19 7.55 8.31 -17.66
C THR A 19 6.25 8.23 -16.83
N PHE A 20 5.26 7.48 -17.30
CA PHE A 20 4.04 7.23 -16.55
C PHE A 20 4.11 5.83 -15.94
N ILE A 21 4.28 5.79 -14.62
CA ILE A 21 4.08 4.57 -13.85
C ILE A 21 2.59 4.45 -13.62
N TYR A 22 1.99 3.37 -14.10
CA TYR A 22 0.57 3.08 -13.90
C TYR A 22 0.39 2.28 -12.62
N PHE A 23 -0.56 2.71 -11.79
CA PHE A 23 -0.95 2.01 -10.59
C PHE A 23 -2.39 1.53 -10.77
N TYR A 24 -2.68 0.35 -10.23
CA TYR A 24 -4.02 -0.20 -10.20
C TYR A 24 -4.30 -0.79 -8.83
N MET A 25 -5.55 -0.70 -8.43
CA MET A 25 -6.04 -1.30 -7.19
C MET A 25 -6.78 -2.58 -7.55
N LEU A 26 -6.44 -3.66 -6.86
CA LEU A 26 -7.07 -4.95 -7.08
C LEU A 26 -7.91 -5.33 -5.86
N HIS A 27 -9.22 -5.50 -6.05
CA HIS A 27 -10.13 -6.00 -5.03
C HIS A 27 -11.10 -7.01 -5.65
N ASN A 28 -11.21 -8.21 -5.06
CA ASN A 28 -12.07 -9.30 -5.56
C ASN A 28 -11.88 -9.58 -7.07
N SER A 29 -10.62 -9.65 -7.51
CA SER A 29 -10.24 -9.84 -8.93
C SER A 29 -10.70 -8.73 -9.88
N LYS A 30 -11.17 -7.60 -9.36
CA LYS A 30 -11.49 -6.41 -10.13
C LYS A 30 -10.35 -5.42 -10.02
N GLU A 31 -9.81 -5.04 -11.17
CA GLU A 31 -8.82 -3.97 -11.29
C GLU A 31 -9.51 -2.62 -11.43
N ILE A 32 -9.02 -1.65 -10.67
CA ILE A 32 -9.45 -0.26 -10.72
C ILE A 32 -8.22 0.56 -11.10
N PRO A 33 -8.18 1.15 -12.31
CA PRO A 33 -7.07 2.00 -12.71
C PRO A 33 -7.04 3.24 -11.84
N ILE A 34 -5.84 3.66 -11.44
CA ILE A 34 -5.61 4.93 -10.76
C ILE A 34 -5.05 5.91 -11.78
N ASP A 35 -5.61 7.12 -11.78
CA ASP A 35 -5.13 8.17 -12.67
C ASP A 35 -3.62 8.38 -12.48
N PRO A 36 -2.86 8.57 -13.57
CA PRO A 36 -1.42 8.76 -13.47
C PRO A 36 -1.10 9.95 -12.58
N VAL A 37 -0.48 9.71 -11.43
CA VAL A 37 0.02 10.77 -10.54
C VAL A 37 1.48 11.05 -10.90
N PRO A 38 1.80 12.25 -11.41
CA PRO A 38 3.17 12.61 -11.73
C PRO A 38 4.06 12.47 -10.50
N HIS A 39 5.17 11.76 -10.65
CA HIS A 39 6.17 11.59 -9.59
C HIS A 39 5.66 10.93 -8.29
N LEU A 40 4.65 10.05 -8.35
CA LEU A 40 4.25 9.26 -7.17
C LEU A 40 5.43 8.43 -6.66
N ARG A 41 5.91 8.74 -5.46
CA ARG A 41 7.08 8.09 -4.83
C ARG A 41 6.76 7.31 -3.57
N ARG A 42 5.67 7.67 -2.88
CA ARG A 42 5.26 7.06 -1.62
C ARG A 42 3.75 6.95 -1.59
N ILE A 43 3.26 5.74 -1.37
CA ILE A 43 1.83 5.48 -1.19
C ILE A 43 1.57 5.37 0.31
N GLY A 44 0.67 6.21 0.82
CA GLY A 44 0.09 6.09 2.14
C GLY A 44 -1.12 5.18 2.09
N ILE A 45 -1.29 4.34 3.12
CA ILE A 45 -2.43 3.46 3.28
C ILE A 45 -3.04 3.75 4.65
N LEU A 46 -4.32 4.08 4.68
CA LEU A 46 -5.08 4.34 5.89
C LEU A 46 -6.20 3.31 5.99
N LEU A 47 -6.18 2.53 7.06
CA LEU A 47 -7.22 1.57 7.40
C LEU A 47 -8.03 2.14 8.56
N ASP A 48 -9.33 2.32 8.34
CA ASP A 48 -10.28 2.83 9.31
C ASP A 48 -11.35 1.77 9.58
N TYR A 49 -11.20 1.05 10.71
CA TYR A 49 -12.14 0.01 11.10
C TYR A 49 -13.49 0.58 11.54
N ASP A 50 -13.49 1.74 12.20
CA ASP A 50 -14.70 2.32 12.79
C ASP A 50 -15.63 2.83 11.70
N ASN A 51 -15.07 3.45 10.66
CA ASN A 51 -15.84 3.95 9.53
C ASN A 51 -15.92 2.95 8.36
N GLY A 52 -15.25 1.80 8.44
CA GLY A 52 -15.26 0.78 7.40
C GLY A 52 -14.68 1.27 6.08
N SER A 53 -13.46 1.82 6.11
CA SER A 53 -12.81 2.29 4.89
C SER A 53 -11.33 1.92 4.80
N LEU A 54 -10.86 1.75 3.56
CA LEU A 54 -9.45 1.64 3.22
C LEU A 54 -9.09 2.68 2.17
N ALA A 55 -8.30 3.68 2.57
CA ALA A 55 -7.95 4.82 1.74
C ALA A 55 -6.47 4.81 1.36
N PHE A 56 -6.18 5.31 0.16
CA PHE A 56 -4.86 5.39 -0.43
C PHE A 56 -4.53 6.83 -0.80
N TYR A 57 -3.27 7.21 -0.57
CA TYR A 57 -2.81 8.59 -0.72
C TYR A 57 -1.45 8.64 -1.42
N ASP A 58 -1.19 9.72 -2.16
CA ASP A 58 0.17 10.21 -2.33
C ASP A 58 0.61 10.81 -1.00
N ALA A 59 1.46 10.09 -0.28
CA ALA A 59 1.86 10.48 1.06
C ALA A 59 2.79 11.71 1.08
N LEU A 60 3.45 12.05 -0.03
CA LEU A 60 4.32 13.24 -0.08
C LEU A 60 3.52 14.51 -0.37
N ASN A 61 2.53 14.40 -1.25
CA ASN A 61 1.70 15.53 -1.67
C ASN A 61 0.37 15.63 -0.88
N SER A 62 0.11 14.68 0.04
CA SER A 62 -1.14 14.57 0.78
C SER A 62 -2.38 14.52 -0.13
N LEU A 63 -2.23 13.91 -1.32
CA LEU A 63 -3.30 13.80 -2.31
C LEU A 63 -4.04 12.48 -2.12
N HIS A 64 -5.37 12.54 -1.99
CA HIS A 64 -6.22 11.35 -2.00
C HIS A 64 -6.21 10.69 -3.37
N LEU A 65 -6.03 9.37 -3.40
CA LEU A 65 -6.00 8.58 -4.64
C LEU A 65 -7.29 7.78 -4.80
N TYR A 66 -7.66 7.03 -3.77
CA TYR A 66 -8.83 6.15 -3.81
C TYR A 66 -9.25 5.70 -2.42
N THR A 67 -10.55 5.42 -2.23
CA THR A 67 -11.08 4.77 -1.03
C THR A 67 -11.96 3.60 -1.41
N PHE A 68 -11.77 2.47 -0.74
CA PHE A 68 -12.77 1.42 -0.68
C PHE A 68 -13.62 1.59 0.56
N ASP A 69 -14.94 1.59 0.38
CA ASP A 69 -15.91 1.47 1.47
C ASP A 69 -16.17 -0.02 1.71
N ILE A 70 -15.61 -0.57 2.79
CA ILE A 70 -15.62 -2.00 3.12
C ILE A 70 -15.80 -2.16 4.63
N THR A 71 -16.76 -2.99 5.03
CA THR A 71 -16.91 -3.39 6.43
C THR A 71 -15.97 -4.54 6.76
N PHE A 72 -14.93 -4.27 7.55
CA PHE A 72 -13.98 -5.29 7.99
C PHE A 72 -14.58 -6.13 9.14
N SER A 73 -14.84 -7.41 8.87
CA SER A 73 -15.36 -8.34 9.88
C SER A 73 -14.27 -9.03 10.71
N GLN A 74 -13.01 -8.93 10.27
CA GLN A 74 -11.85 -9.57 10.89
C GLN A 74 -10.62 -8.67 10.75
N PRO A 75 -9.60 -8.85 11.60
CA PRO A 75 -8.32 -8.16 11.43
C PRO A 75 -7.73 -8.45 10.05
N VAL A 76 -7.31 -7.40 9.34
CA VAL A 76 -6.60 -7.51 8.07
C VAL A 76 -5.09 -7.46 8.27
N CYS A 77 -4.37 -8.19 7.42
CA CYS A 77 -2.91 -8.19 7.41
C CYS A 77 -2.41 -7.59 6.09
N PRO A 78 -1.53 -6.57 6.12
CA PRO A 78 -0.94 -6.03 4.91
C PRO A 78 -0.06 -7.08 4.24
N THR A 79 -0.24 -7.29 2.94
CA THR A 79 0.56 -8.22 2.13
C THR A 79 1.22 -7.48 0.99
N PHE A 80 2.50 -7.75 0.76
CA PHE A 80 3.28 -7.09 -0.28
C PHE A 80 3.95 -8.13 -1.17
N THR A 81 3.81 -7.96 -2.48
CA THR A 81 4.53 -8.77 -3.47
C THR A 81 5.55 -7.88 -4.17
N VAL A 82 6.82 -8.19 -4.00
CA VAL A 82 7.93 -7.45 -4.59
C VAL A 82 8.69 -8.37 -5.54
N TRP A 83 8.86 -7.97 -6.80
CA TRP A 83 9.59 -8.77 -7.78
C TRP A 83 11.08 -8.43 -7.76
N ASN A 84 11.52 -7.48 -8.60
CA ASN A 84 12.94 -7.18 -8.81
C ASN A 84 13.38 -5.87 -8.13
N LYS A 85 12.74 -5.50 -7.02
CA LYS A 85 12.94 -4.22 -6.32
C LYS A 85 12.95 -4.43 -4.81
N CYS A 86 13.13 -3.34 -4.06
CA CYS A 86 13.03 -3.32 -2.60
C CYS A 86 11.77 -2.54 -2.21
N LEU A 87 11.16 -2.95 -1.09
CA LEU A 87 10.10 -2.21 -0.43
C LEU A 87 10.63 -1.72 0.92
N THR A 88 10.40 -0.45 1.21
CA THR A 88 10.62 0.11 2.55
C THR A 88 9.26 0.41 3.15
N ILE A 89 9.01 -0.15 4.33
CA ILE A 89 7.78 0.09 5.09
C ILE A 89 8.11 1.12 6.16
N ILE A 90 7.35 2.21 6.18
CA ILE A 90 7.42 3.22 7.24
C ILE A 90 6.09 3.16 7.96
N THR A 91 6.11 2.76 9.22
CA THR A 91 4.94 2.80 10.09
C THR A 91 5.15 3.87 11.15
N GLY A 92 4.07 4.46 11.64
CA GLY A 92 4.10 5.28 12.86
C GLY A 92 4.09 4.43 14.13
N LEU A 93 4.26 3.11 14.02
CA LEU A 93 4.23 2.18 15.14
C LEU A 93 5.64 2.08 15.75
N PRO A 94 5.75 1.94 17.07
CA PRO A 94 7.02 1.65 17.70
C PRO A 94 7.60 0.33 17.15
N ILE A 95 8.91 0.24 17.10
CA ILE A 95 9.60 -1.02 16.80
C ILE A 95 9.14 -2.03 17.85
N PRO A 96 8.67 -3.23 17.45
CA PRO A 96 8.32 -4.25 18.43
C PRO A 96 9.55 -4.64 19.28
N ASP A 97 9.38 -4.75 20.59
CA ASP A 97 10.47 -5.04 21.55
C ASP A 97 11.34 -6.26 21.17
N HIS A 98 10.77 -7.22 20.45
CA HIS A 98 11.46 -8.43 19.98
C HIS A 98 12.30 -8.22 18.69
N LEU A 99 12.41 -6.99 18.18
CA LEU A 99 13.26 -6.65 17.03
C LEU A 99 14.37 -5.64 17.41
N ASP A 100 14.41 -5.19 18.65
CA ASP A 100 15.43 -4.27 19.18
C ASP A 100 16.82 -4.93 19.43
N PHE A 101 17.04 -6.14 18.90
CA PHE A 101 18.28 -6.89 19.13
C PHE A 101 19.54 -6.33 18.44
N ILE A 102 19.43 -5.23 17.70
CA ILE A 102 20.55 -4.69 16.90
C ILE A 102 21.51 -3.84 17.75
N GLU A 103 21.13 -3.38 18.94
CA GLU A 103 22.01 -2.57 19.82
C GLU A 103 22.74 -3.36 20.92
N GLN A 104 22.61 -4.69 20.98
CA GLN A 104 23.28 -5.54 22.00
C GLN A 104 24.31 -6.51 21.43
N MET A 105 25.04 -6.12 20.38
CA MET A 105 26.31 -6.80 20.06
C MET A 105 27.48 -6.01 20.67
N PRO A 106 28.33 -6.63 21.50
CA PRO A 106 29.51 -6.01 22.09
C PRO A 106 30.58 -5.63 21.05
#